data_AF-X0QWM0-F1
#
_entry.id   AF-X0QWM0-F1
#
_cell.length_a   1.000
_cell.length_b   1.000
_cell.length_c   1.000
_cell.angle_alpha   90.00
_cell.angle_beta   90.00
_cell.angle_gamma   90.00
#
_symmetry.space_group_name_H-M   'P 1'
#
loop_
_entity.id
_entity.type
_entity.pdbx_description
1 polymer ?
#
loop_
_entity_poly.entity_id
_entity_poly.type
_entity_poly.pdbx_seq_one_letter_code
_entity_poly.pdbx_strand_id
1 'polypeptide(L)'
;MNQLASSMIEMGLEIGDRIGIWSHNNAEWLLMQLATAKVGVILVNINPAYRTFELQYALNKLGCSALVLMRHFKSSDYAQLIRELCPEIYHKDYTQLDLVEIPTIERIIWIDEPDSDEEFNFMQRFSAWMAEAMPMIHASPSVKRSLKTPTRLMCNLPVVRLARQKVRP
;
A
#
# COMPACT_ATOMS: atom_id res chain seq x y z
N MET A 1 8.67 8.91 14.87
CA MET A 1 9.48 7.77 14.37
C MET A 1 9.14 6.45 15.06
N ASN A 2 9.36 6.28 16.38
CA ASN A 2 9.07 4.99 17.06
C ASN A 2 7.59 4.59 16.99
N GLN A 3 6.68 5.56 17.06
CA GLN A 3 5.24 5.33 16.89
C GLN A 3 4.95 4.71 15.52
N LEU A 4 5.35 5.38 14.44
CA LEU A 4 5.21 4.89 13.08
C LEU A 4 5.81 3.48 12.86
N ALA A 5 6.96 3.19 13.48
CA ALA A 5 7.54 1.84 13.45
C ALA A 5 6.66 0.80 14.17
N SER A 6 6.06 1.14 15.31
CA SER A 6 5.09 0.26 15.99
C SER A 6 3.83 0.05 15.14
N SER A 7 3.29 1.12 14.56
CA SER A 7 2.09 1.05 13.72
C SER A 7 2.30 0.18 12.47
N MET A 8 3.51 0.13 11.92
CA MET A 8 3.86 -0.80 10.83
C MET A 8 3.82 -2.27 11.30
N ILE A 9 4.35 -2.56 12.48
CA ILE A 9 4.35 -3.92 13.06
C ILE A 9 2.91 -4.35 13.39
N GLU A 10 2.09 -3.45 13.93
CA GLU A 10 0.68 -3.72 14.26
C GLU A 10 -0.20 -3.89 13.02
N MET A 11 0.11 -3.20 11.93
CA MET A 11 -0.47 -3.46 10.62
C MET A 11 -0.13 -4.86 10.09
N GLY A 12 0.89 -5.52 10.66
CA GLY A 12 1.33 -6.86 10.27
C GLY A 12 2.43 -6.86 9.22
N LEU A 13 3.11 -5.72 8.99
CA LEU A 13 4.23 -5.66 8.04
C LEU A 13 5.45 -6.41 8.55
N GLU A 14 6.05 -7.20 7.68
CA GLU A 14 7.22 -8.02 7.95
C GLU A 14 8.50 -7.45 7.30
N ILE A 15 9.65 -7.97 7.73
CA ILE A 15 10.95 -7.62 7.12
C ILE A 15 10.93 -8.01 5.64
N GLY A 16 11.24 -7.07 4.76
CA GLY A 16 11.25 -7.26 3.31
C GLY A 16 9.93 -6.90 2.60
N ASP A 17 8.86 -6.61 3.35
CA ASP A 17 7.66 -6.00 2.79
C ASP A 17 7.96 -4.62 2.22
N ARG A 18 7.09 -4.15 1.31
CA ARG A 18 7.29 -2.91 0.56
C ARG A 18 6.14 -1.96 0.77
N ILE A 19 6.46 -0.74 1.19
CA ILE A 19 5.51 0.37 1.23
C ILE A 19 5.87 1.35 0.12
N GLY A 20 4.91 1.65 -0.76
CA GLY A 20 5.04 2.77 -1.68
C GLY A 20 4.79 4.09 -0.96
N ILE A 21 5.66 5.07 -1.15
CA ILE A 21 5.34 6.47 -0.81
C ILE A 21 5.23 7.30 -2.08
N TRP A 22 4.01 7.78 -2.34
CA TRP A 22 3.69 8.68 -3.43
C TRP A 22 3.49 10.07 -2.84
N SER A 23 4.62 10.69 -2.46
CA SER A 23 4.66 12.01 -1.86
C SER A 23 5.90 12.79 -2.29
N HIS A 24 5.88 14.12 -2.13
CA HIS A 24 7.07 14.96 -2.25
C HIS A 24 7.89 14.82 -0.96
N ASN A 25 9.05 15.48 -0.93
CA ASN A 25 9.97 15.39 0.21
C ASN A 25 9.48 16.22 1.42
N ASN A 26 8.36 15.82 2.02
CA ASN A 26 7.83 16.39 3.27
C ASN A 26 8.38 15.68 4.52
N ALA A 27 7.93 16.12 5.69
CA ALA A 27 8.35 15.56 6.97
C ALA A 27 7.95 14.08 7.09
N GLU A 28 6.75 13.71 6.64
CA GLU A 28 6.23 12.35 6.66
C GLU A 28 7.06 11.44 5.77
N TRP A 29 7.51 11.92 4.61
CA TRP A 29 8.44 11.19 3.75
C TRP A 29 9.75 10.86 4.48
N LEU A 30 10.33 11.82 5.19
CA LEU A 30 11.54 11.57 5.99
C LEU A 30 11.27 10.62 7.16
N LEU A 31 10.12 10.76 7.83
CA LEU A 31 9.72 9.87 8.91
C LEU A 31 9.54 8.43 8.43
N MET A 32 8.92 8.24 7.26
CA MET A 32 8.76 6.94 6.62
C MET A 32 10.12 6.29 6.36
N GLN A 33 11.08 7.01 5.77
CA GLN A 33 12.44 6.50 5.53
C GLN A 33 13.11 5.97 6.82
N LEU A 34 13.01 6.73 7.92
CA LEU A 34 13.60 6.35 9.20
C LEU A 34 12.86 5.17 9.85
N ALA A 35 11.53 5.16 9.81
CA ALA A 35 10.71 4.12 10.42
C ALA A 35 10.82 2.79 9.67
N THR A 36 10.75 2.80 8.33
CA THR A 36 10.88 1.58 7.52
C THR A 36 12.26 0.97 7.68
N ALA A 37 13.32 1.79 7.68
CA ALA A 37 14.69 1.33 7.94
C ALA A 37 14.83 0.67 9.32
N LYS A 38 14.13 1.17 10.34
CA LYS A 38 14.12 0.60 11.69
C LYS A 38 13.42 -0.76 11.76
N VAL A 39 12.31 -0.93 11.03
CA VAL A 39 11.51 -2.17 11.03
C VAL A 39 12.09 -3.23 10.08
N GLY A 40 12.85 -2.82 9.07
CA GLY A 40 13.32 -3.70 7.98
C GLY A 40 12.33 -3.80 6.81
N VAL A 41 11.40 -2.86 6.73
CA VAL A 41 10.48 -2.67 5.60
C VAL A 41 11.20 -1.85 4.52
N ILE A 42 10.95 -2.16 3.26
CA ILE A 42 11.53 -1.47 2.11
C ILE A 42 10.62 -0.30 1.73
N LEU A 43 11.12 0.94 1.80
CA LEU A 43 10.40 2.10 1.29
C LEU A 43 10.65 2.27 -0.20
N VAL A 44 9.57 2.18 -0.98
CA VAL A 44 9.56 2.44 -2.42
C VAL A 44 9.19 3.90 -2.67
N ASN A 45 10.12 4.67 -3.22
CA ASN A 45 9.88 6.06 -3.56
C ASN A 45 9.20 6.19 -4.93
N ILE A 46 7.94 6.66 -4.94
CA ILE A 46 7.13 6.81 -6.14
C ILE A 46 7.13 8.29 -6.53
N ASN A 47 7.44 8.58 -7.80
CA ASN A 47 7.49 9.95 -8.30
C ASN A 47 6.10 10.61 -8.19
N PRO A 48 5.97 11.76 -7.50
CA PRO A 48 4.72 12.52 -7.42
C PRO A 48 4.08 12.86 -8.77
N ALA A 49 4.86 12.95 -9.85
CA ALA A 49 4.33 13.25 -11.17
C ALA A 49 3.63 12.07 -11.88
N TYR A 50 3.71 10.84 -11.34
CA TYR A 50 3.08 9.67 -11.95
C TYR A 50 1.56 9.85 -12.05
N ARG A 51 0.97 9.28 -13.10
CA ARG A 51 -0.49 9.17 -13.25
C ARG A 51 -0.90 7.72 -13.00
N THR A 52 -2.19 7.43 -13.20
CA THR A 52 -2.79 6.12 -12.90
C THR A 52 -1.99 4.96 -13.48
N PHE A 53 -1.58 5.05 -14.74
CA PHE A 53 -0.84 4.00 -15.42
C PHE A 53 0.56 3.75 -14.82
N GLU A 54 1.38 4.78 -14.65
CA GLU A 54 2.73 4.61 -14.10
C GLU A 54 2.69 4.18 -12.63
N LEU A 55 1.72 4.70 -11.87
CA LEU A 55 1.49 4.31 -10.49
C LEU A 55 1.14 2.82 -10.41
N GLN A 56 0.13 2.38 -11.17
CA GLN A 56 -0.29 0.98 -11.20
C GLN A 56 0.87 0.07 -11.56
N TYR A 57 1.61 0.41 -12.63
CA TYR A 57 2.75 -0.36 -13.07
C TYR A 57 3.81 -0.48 -11.96
N ALA A 58 4.17 0.63 -11.31
CA ALA A 58 5.16 0.63 -10.24
C ALA A 58 4.72 -0.22 -9.05
N LEU A 59 3.48 -0.04 -8.58
CA LEU A 59 2.92 -0.77 -7.44
C LEU A 59 2.89 -2.28 -7.68
N ASN A 60 2.42 -2.70 -8.86
CA ASN A 60 2.34 -4.11 -9.22
C ASN A 60 3.72 -4.72 -9.49
N LYS A 61 4.60 -3.99 -10.19
CA LYS A 61 5.93 -4.48 -10.53
C LYS A 61 6.77 -4.72 -9.29
N LEU A 62 6.64 -3.83 -8.30
CA LEU A 62 7.35 -3.93 -7.04
C LEU A 62 6.58 -4.78 -6.05
N GLY A 63 5.26 -4.96 -6.18
CA GLY A 63 4.45 -5.71 -5.23
C GLY A 63 4.46 -5.05 -3.86
N CYS A 64 4.07 -3.77 -3.81
CA CYS A 64 3.89 -3.05 -2.54
C CYS A 64 2.65 -3.57 -1.80
N SER A 65 2.75 -3.76 -0.49
CA SER A 65 1.63 -4.17 0.38
C SER A 65 0.81 -2.98 0.89
N ALA A 66 1.43 -1.79 1.00
CA ALA A 66 0.75 -0.56 1.38
C ALA A 66 1.20 0.63 0.53
N LEU A 67 0.34 1.64 0.44
CA LEU A 67 0.61 2.91 -0.22
C LEU A 67 0.37 4.07 0.76
N VAL A 68 1.40 4.89 0.97
CA VAL A 68 1.32 6.18 1.65
C VAL A 68 1.30 7.28 0.58
N LEU A 69 0.32 8.18 0.61
CA LEU A 69 0.17 9.23 -0.41
C LEU A 69 -0.12 10.59 0.21
N MET A 70 0.27 11.67 -0.45
CA MET A 70 -0.23 13.01 -0.10
C MET A 70 -1.61 13.25 -0.72
N ARG A 71 -2.39 14.18 -0.17
CA ARG A 71 -3.70 14.52 -0.72
C ARG A 71 -3.61 15.19 -2.09
N HIS A 72 -2.79 16.23 -2.21
CA HIS A 72 -2.66 17.04 -3.42
C HIS A 72 -1.22 17.34 -3.78
N PHE A 73 -0.88 17.24 -5.06
CA PHE A 73 0.41 17.72 -5.59
C PHE A 73 0.20 18.59 -6.82
N LYS A 74 0.53 19.88 -6.73
CA LYS A 74 0.26 20.86 -7.79
C LYS A 74 -1.23 20.82 -8.18
N SER A 75 -1.56 20.49 -9.41
CA SER A 75 -2.95 20.34 -9.90
C SER A 75 -3.50 18.91 -9.79
N SER A 76 -2.74 17.97 -9.22
CA SER A 76 -3.14 16.58 -9.11
C SER A 76 -3.84 16.30 -7.79
N ASP A 77 -5.00 15.66 -7.88
CA ASP A 77 -5.75 15.09 -6.78
C ASP A 77 -5.49 13.58 -6.72
N TYR A 78 -4.79 13.10 -5.69
CA TYR A 78 -4.34 11.70 -5.66
C TYR A 78 -5.47 10.75 -5.27
N ALA A 79 -6.38 11.16 -4.38
CA ALA A 79 -7.55 10.35 -4.05
C ALA A 79 -8.43 10.13 -5.30
N GLN A 80 -8.58 11.15 -6.15
CA GLN A 80 -9.27 11.02 -7.42
C GLN A 80 -8.55 10.05 -8.36
N LEU A 81 -7.22 10.15 -8.49
CA LEU A 81 -6.45 9.21 -9.32
C LEU A 81 -6.58 7.76 -8.83
N ILE A 82 -6.65 7.52 -7.52
CA ILE A 82 -6.93 6.18 -6.98
C ILE A 82 -8.35 5.73 -7.34
N ARG A 83 -9.36 6.60 -7.25
CA ARG A 83 -10.73 6.27 -7.64
C ARG A 83 -10.86 5.99 -9.14
N GLU A 84 -10.11 6.70 -9.98
CA GLU A 84 -10.04 6.44 -11.41
C GLU A 84 -9.37 5.08 -11.70
N LEU A 85 -8.32 4.75 -10.95
CA LEU A 85 -7.61 3.48 -11.08
C LEU A 85 -8.43 2.29 -10.54
N CYS A 86 -9.17 2.46 -9.45
CA CYS A 86 -9.93 1.40 -8.78
C CYS A 86 -11.35 1.90 -8.41
N PRO A 87 -12.30 1.97 -9.34
CA PRO A 87 -13.63 2.51 -9.08
C PRO A 87 -14.41 1.76 -7.99
N GLU A 88 -14.11 0.48 -7.74
CA GLU A 88 -14.72 -0.31 -6.66
C GLU A 88 -14.53 0.29 -5.26
N ILE A 89 -13.55 1.16 -5.11
CA ILE A 89 -13.12 1.75 -3.83
C ILE A 89 -14.17 2.64 -3.15
N TYR A 90 -15.16 3.16 -3.89
CA TYR A 90 -16.26 3.94 -3.31
C TYR A 90 -17.08 3.17 -2.28
N HIS A 91 -17.01 1.84 -2.29
CA HIS A 91 -17.73 0.95 -1.38
C HIS A 91 -16.79 0.13 -0.48
N LYS A 92 -15.52 0.53 -0.38
CA LYS A 92 -14.49 -0.16 0.41
C LYS A 92 -14.10 0.64 1.65
N ASP A 93 -13.67 -0.09 2.66
CA ASP A 93 -13.03 0.44 3.85
C ASP A 93 -11.52 0.18 3.76
N TYR A 94 -10.69 1.03 4.36
CA TYR A 94 -9.23 0.87 4.35
C TYR A 94 -8.75 -0.42 5.02
N THR A 95 -9.59 -1.09 5.81
CA THR A 95 -9.33 -2.41 6.39
C THR A 95 -9.66 -3.57 5.44
N GLN A 96 -10.41 -3.33 4.36
CA GLN A 96 -10.82 -4.34 3.39
C GLN A 96 -10.95 -3.72 1.99
N LEU A 97 -9.82 -3.59 1.29
CA LEU A 97 -9.75 -2.96 -0.03
C LEU A 97 -9.97 -3.93 -1.20
N ASP A 98 -9.30 -5.08 -1.19
CA ASP A 98 -9.38 -6.15 -2.21
C ASP A 98 -9.51 -5.64 -3.67
N LEU A 99 -8.61 -4.71 -4.05
CA LEU A 99 -8.60 -3.99 -5.33
C LEU A 99 -8.20 -4.90 -6.50
N VAL A 100 -8.76 -4.65 -7.68
CA VAL A 100 -8.49 -5.46 -8.89
C VAL A 100 -7.19 -5.02 -9.56
N GLU A 101 -7.02 -3.71 -9.77
CA GLU A 101 -5.91 -3.17 -10.57
C GLU A 101 -4.58 -3.12 -9.83
N ILE A 102 -4.60 -3.10 -8.49
CA ILE A 102 -3.43 -3.11 -7.59
C ILE A 102 -3.64 -4.11 -6.44
N PRO A 103 -3.70 -5.43 -6.75
CA PRO A 103 -4.24 -6.44 -5.84
C PRO A 103 -3.36 -6.76 -4.62
N THR A 104 -2.11 -6.29 -4.61
CA THR A 104 -1.21 -6.45 -3.45
C THR A 104 -1.42 -5.36 -2.39
N ILE A 105 -2.15 -4.28 -2.71
CA ILE A 105 -2.35 -3.18 -1.77
C ILE A 105 -3.44 -3.54 -0.77
N GLU A 106 -3.03 -3.69 0.48
CA GLU A 106 -3.89 -4.02 1.63
C GLU A 106 -4.27 -2.78 2.44
N ARG A 107 -3.45 -1.71 2.36
CA ARG A 107 -3.73 -0.43 3.02
C ARG A 107 -3.34 0.76 2.15
N ILE A 108 -4.21 1.77 2.12
CA ILE A 108 -3.90 3.11 1.62
C ILE A 108 -3.95 4.07 2.81
N ILE A 109 -2.87 4.81 3.00
CA ILE A 109 -2.71 5.81 4.04
C ILE A 109 -2.50 7.16 3.37
N TRP A 110 -3.27 8.17 3.76
CA TRP A 110 -3.08 9.52 3.25
C TRP A 110 -2.48 10.44 4.31
N ILE A 111 -1.51 11.26 3.91
CA ILE A 111 -0.89 12.29 4.73
C ILE A 111 -1.90 13.40 4.90
N ASP A 112 -2.59 13.40 6.05
CA ASP A 112 -3.63 14.35 6.39
C ASP A 112 -3.08 15.63 7.03
N GLU A 113 -3.82 16.72 6.85
CA GLU A 113 -3.52 17.98 7.53
C GLU A 113 -4.29 18.05 8.86
N PRO A 114 -3.71 18.65 9.92
CA PRO A 114 -4.31 18.68 11.26
C PRO A 114 -5.74 19.22 11.32
N ASP A 115 -6.06 20.20 10.46
CA ASP A 115 -7.36 20.89 10.42
C ASP A 115 -8.22 20.48 9.22
N SER A 116 -7.86 19.39 8.53
CA SER A 116 -8.65 18.90 7.40
C SER A 116 -9.89 18.15 7.89
N ASP A 117 -11.06 18.52 7.35
CA ASP A 117 -12.33 17.82 7.55
C ASP A 117 -12.57 16.73 6.48
N GLU A 118 -11.59 16.45 5.61
CA GLU A 118 -11.74 15.43 4.58
C GLU A 118 -11.74 14.01 5.20
N GLU A 119 -12.68 13.19 4.73
CA GLU A 119 -12.78 11.80 5.14
C GLU A 119 -12.87 10.87 3.93
N PHE A 120 -12.19 9.74 4.03
CA PHE A 120 -12.15 8.71 3.01
C PHE A 120 -12.32 7.35 3.68
N ASN A 121 -13.40 6.63 3.37
CA ASN A 121 -13.58 5.28 3.90
C ASN A 121 -12.41 4.36 3.51
N PHE A 122 -11.86 4.54 2.31
CA PHE A 122 -10.81 3.70 1.76
C PHE A 122 -9.38 4.13 2.10
N MET A 123 -9.18 5.30 2.73
CA MET A 123 -7.85 5.75 3.15
C MET A 123 -7.82 6.05 4.63
N GLN A 124 -6.86 5.44 5.32
CA GLN A 124 -6.58 5.76 6.70
C GLN A 124 -5.79 7.07 6.80
N ARG A 125 -6.11 7.93 7.77
CA ARG A 125 -5.29 9.12 8.09
C ARG A 125 -3.91 8.70 8.60
N PHE A 126 -2.87 9.38 8.15
CA PHE A 126 -1.50 9.15 8.62
C PHE A 126 -1.35 9.49 10.10
N SER A 127 -1.99 10.57 10.55
CA SER A 127 -2.02 10.97 11.96
C SER A 127 -2.67 9.89 12.85
N ALA A 128 -3.81 9.34 12.41
CA ALA A 128 -4.50 8.24 13.10
C ALA A 128 -3.66 6.96 13.09
N TRP A 129 -3.06 6.61 11.96
CA TRP A 129 -2.17 5.46 11.87
C TRP A 129 -0.98 5.57 12.83
N MET A 130 -0.38 6.75 12.98
CA MET A 130 0.67 6.96 13.99
C MET A 130 0.15 6.86 15.43
N ALA A 131 -1.11 7.23 15.68
CA ALA A 131 -1.72 7.17 17.01
C ALA A 131 -2.09 5.75 17.45
N GLU A 132 -2.26 4.81 16.50
CA GLU A 132 -2.49 3.39 16.79
C GLU A 132 -1.31 2.72 17.50
N ALA A 133 -0.11 3.31 17.42
CA ALA A 133 1.12 2.76 18.00
C ALA A 133 1.00 2.37 19.48
N MET A 134 1.25 1.10 19.78
CA MET A 134 1.54 0.63 21.12
C MET A 134 2.89 1.14 21.63
N PRO A 135 3.03 1.30 22.97
CA PRO A 135 4.32 1.59 23.57
C PRO A 135 5.30 0.46 23.23
N MET A 136 6.36 0.77 22.48
CA MET A 136 7.42 -0.18 22.14
C MET A 136 8.16 -0.61 23.41
N ILE A 137 7.69 -1.67 24.09
CA ILE A 137 8.43 -2.38 25.13
C ILE A 137 9.54 -3.14 24.40
N HIS A 138 10.80 -2.73 24.62
CA HIS A 138 12.05 -3.40 24.23
C HIS A 138 11.85 -4.63 23.34
N ALA A 139 11.85 -4.43 22.02
CA ALA A 139 11.73 -5.52 21.06
C ALA A 139 12.89 -6.51 21.25
N SER A 140 12.62 -7.62 21.94
CA SER A 140 13.49 -8.79 21.93
C SER A 140 13.30 -9.52 20.59
N PRO A 141 14.33 -10.10 19.95
CA PRO A 141 14.26 -10.63 18.58
C PRO A 141 13.45 -11.93 18.43
N SER A 142 12.47 -12.20 19.30
CA SER A 142 11.84 -13.50 19.40
C SER A 142 10.37 -13.40 19.80
N VAL A 143 9.54 -12.93 18.87
CA VAL A 143 8.12 -13.28 18.89
C VAL A 143 7.73 -13.80 17.51
N LYS A 144 8.00 -15.09 17.29
CA LYS A 144 7.23 -15.87 16.31
C LYS A 144 5.83 -16.05 16.88
N ARG A 145 4.86 -15.26 16.43
CA ARG A 145 3.45 -15.61 16.57
C ARG A 145 2.95 -16.14 15.24
N SER A 146 3.05 -17.46 15.13
CA SER A 146 2.20 -18.26 14.24
C SER A 146 0.73 -17.97 14.56
N LEU A 147 -0.08 -17.93 13.49
CA LEU A 147 -1.55 -17.98 13.34
C LEU A 147 -2.01 -16.76 12.50
N LYS A 148 -2.53 -16.83 11.27
CA LYS A 148 -3.02 -17.91 10.40
C LYS A 148 -3.22 -17.30 8.99
N THR A 149 -2.89 -18.03 7.92
CA THR A 149 -3.66 -17.96 6.66
C THR A 149 -5.00 -18.70 6.87
N PRO A 150 -6.09 -18.33 6.19
CA PRO A 150 -6.33 -18.87 4.84
C PRO A 150 -7.07 -17.84 3.96
N THR A 151 -6.58 -17.39 2.81
CA THR A 151 -6.87 -18.00 1.49
C THR A 151 -6.65 -16.89 0.47
N ARG A 152 -5.80 -17.08 -0.54
CA ARG A 152 -6.18 -16.69 -1.91
C ARG A 152 -5.46 -17.58 -2.92
N LEU A 153 -6.31 -18.23 -3.70
CA LEU A 153 -6.04 -19.25 -4.70
C LEU A 153 -4.86 -18.89 -5.61
N MET A 154 -3.96 -19.85 -5.80
CA MET A 154 -3.27 -19.99 -7.07
C MET A 154 -4.31 -20.37 -8.13
N CYS A 155 -4.73 -19.42 -8.96
CA CYS A 155 -5.31 -19.76 -10.26
C CYS A 155 -4.18 -20.25 -11.18
N ASN A 156 -3.87 -21.55 -11.09
CA ASN A 156 -3.22 -22.28 -12.17
C ASN A 156 -4.26 -22.51 -13.26
N LEU A 157 -4.22 -21.71 -14.33
CA LEU A 157 -4.87 -22.09 -15.58
C LEU A 157 -3.90 -22.95 -16.41
N PRO A 158 -4.30 -24.15 -16.84
CA PRO A 158 -3.46 -25.00 -17.67
C PRO A 158 -3.33 -24.46 -19.10
N VAL A 159 -2.11 -24.58 -19.62
CA VAL A 159 -1.70 -24.44 -21.01
C VAL A 159 -2.69 -25.17 -21.95
N VAL A 160 -3.41 -24.43 -22.80
CA VAL A 160 -4.03 -25.01 -24.00
C VAL A 160 -3.18 -24.63 -25.21
N ARG A 161 -2.27 -25.54 -25.54
CA ARG A 161 -1.52 -25.60 -26.79
C ARG A 161 -2.43 -26.30 -27.80
N LEU A 162 -3.20 -25.57 -28.61
CA LEU A 162 -3.88 -26.17 -29.76
C LEU A 162 -3.11 -25.90 -31.05
N ALA A 163 -2.71 -27.01 -31.66
CA ALA A 163 -1.96 -27.08 -32.89
C ALA A 163 -2.82 -26.74 -34.12
N ARG A 164 -2.17 -26.07 -35.08
CA ARG A 164 -2.37 -26.07 -36.53
C ARG A 164 -3.49 -26.98 -37.07
N GLN A 165 -4.44 -26.39 -37.78
CA GLN A 165 -5.00 -26.99 -39.01
C GLN A 165 -5.05 -25.93 -40.12
N LYS A 166 -4.14 -26.10 -41.09
CA LYS A 166 -4.26 -25.54 -42.44
C LYS A 166 -5.39 -26.32 -43.12
N VAL A 167 -6.45 -25.64 -43.53
CA VAL A 167 -7.39 -26.14 -44.52
C VAL A 167 -7.23 -25.26 -45.76
N ARG A 168 -6.71 -25.85 -46.83
CA ARG A 168 -6.88 -25.38 -48.21
C ARG A 168 -7.43 -26.57 -49.00
N PRO A 169 -8.42 -26.37 -49.89
CA PRO A 169 -8.67 -27.34 -50.95
C PRO A 169 -7.50 -27.36 -51.94
#